data_AF-A0A952QY42-F1
#
_entry.id   AF-A0A952QY42-F1
#
_cell.length_a   1.000
_cell.length_b   1.000
_cell.length_c   1.000
_cell.angle_alpha   90.00
_cell.angle_beta   90.00
_cell.angle_gamma   90.00
#
_symmetry.space_group_name_H-M   'P 1'
#
loop_
_entity.id
_entity.type
_entity.pdbx_description
1 polymer ?
#
loop_
_entity_poly.entity_id
_entity_poly.type
_entity_poly.pdbx_seq_one_letter_code
_entity_poly.pdbx_strand_id
1 'polypeptide(L)'
;MSIRTESIAPGLCYCGVMRNITVAVDEDTYRRARIKAAELDTSVSKLVGDYLRELAGAETEFERLARLERELAATIVGFSASDRLSREELYERRR
;
A
#
# COMPACT_ATOMS: atom_id res chain seq x y z
N MET A 1 -25.98 14.26 51.18
CA MET A 1 -25.30 15.46 50.64
C MET A 1 -23.91 15.02 50.19
N SER A 2 -23.75 14.91 48.87
CA SER A 2 -22.53 14.72 48.06
C SER A 2 -21.38 13.83 48.58
N ILE A 3 -21.39 12.56 48.18
CA ILE A 3 -20.15 11.79 47.99
C ILE A 3 -19.66 12.16 46.59
N ARG A 4 -18.66 13.05 46.50
CA ARG A 4 -17.96 13.30 45.24
C ARG A 4 -16.90 12.22 45.06
N THR A 5 -17.30 11.10 44.45
CA THR A 5 -16.35 10.22 43.74
C THR A 5 -15.98 10.91 42.44
N GLU A 6 -14.93 11.72 42.47
CA GLU A 6 -14.29 12.20 41.25
C GLU A 6 -13.42 11.07 40.68
N SER A 7 -14.01 10.37 39.73
CA SER A 7 -13.31 9.61 38.70
C SER A 7 -12.40 10.55 37.92
N ILE A 8 -11.08 10.34 37.97
CA ILE A 8 -10.16 10.93 37.00
C ILE A 8 -9.30 9.81 36.44
N ALA A 9 -9.47 9.61 35.13
CA ALA A 9 -8.95 8.54 34.31
C ALA A 9 -7.40 8.43 34.35
N PRO A 10 -6.82 7.24 34.10
CA PRO A 10 -5.41 7.13 33.81
C PRO A 10 -5.10 7.83 32.49
N GLY A 11 -4.24 8.83 32.54
CA GLY A 11 -3.71 9.54 31.38
C GLY A 11 -2.85 8.62 30.51
N LEU A 12 -3.48 7.76 29.71
CA LEU A 12 -2.84 7.20 28.52
C LEU A 12 -2.76 8.32 27.47
N CYS A 13 -1.67 9.08 27.51
CA CYS A 13 -1.21 9.81 26.35
C CYS A 13 -0.94 8.78 25.23
N TYR A 14 -1.80 8.79 24.22
CA TYR A 14 -1.62 8.11 22.95
C TYR A 14 -0.42 8.72 22.22
N CYS A 15 0.79 8.41 22.67
CA CYS A 15 1.98 8.52 21.83
C CYS A 15 2.02 7.23 21.02
N GLY A 16 1.30 7.22 19.89
CA GLY A 16 1.31 6.09 18.95
C GLY A 16 2.73 5.58 18.75
N VAL A 17 2.93 4.28 18.91
CA VAL A 17 4.23 3.66 19.20
C VAL A 17 5.19 3.83 18.02
N MET A 18 5.88 4.96 17.92
CA MET A 18 6.96 5.19 16.98
C MET A 18 8.07 4.20 17.32
N ARG A 19 8.43 3.35 16.37
CA ARG A 19 9.50 2.36 16.54
C ARG A 19 10.73 2.86 15.81
N ASN A 20 11.85 2.95 16.52
CA ASN A 20 13.13 3.32 15.95
C ASN A 20 13.83 2.06 15.44
N ILE A 21 14.40 2.14 14.24
CA ILE A 21 15.16 1.06 13.61
C ILE A 21 16.56 1.61 13.32
N THR A 22 17.60 0.87 13.73
CA THR A 22 18.99 1.17 13.39
C THR A 22 19.41 0.27 12.24
N VAL A 23 19.93 0.86 11.16
CA VAL A 23 20.38 0.15 9.97
C VAL A 23 21.84 0.53 9.71
N ALA A 24 22.69 -0.47 9.49
CA ALA A 24 24.05 -0.26 9.02
C ALA A 24 24.03 -0.17 7.48
N VAL A 25 24.66 0.87 6.94
CA VAL A 25 24.78 1.11 5.49
C VAL A 25 26.24 1.39 5.14
N ASP A 26 26.64 1.07 3.91
CA ASP A 26 27.94 1.46 3.38
C ASP A 26 28.01 2.99 3.16
N GLU A 27 29.23 3.53 3.18
CA GLU A 27 29.48 4.98 3.07
C GLU A 27 28.95 5.56 1.74
N ASP A 28 29.13 4.82 0.63
CA ASP A 28 28.69 5.26 -0.69
C ASP A 28 27.16 5.35 -0.78
N THR A 29 26.45 4.39 -0.20
CA THR A 29 24.98 4.40 -0.08
C THR A 29 24.50 5.51 0.84
N TYR A 30 25.16 5.75 1.98
CA TYR A 30 24.83 6.85 2.87
C TYR A 30 24.96 8.21 2.17
N ARG A 31 26.07 8.42 1.45
CA ARG A 31 26.33 9.65 0.68
C ARG A 31 25.27 9.89 -0.40
N ARG A 32 24.95 8.86 -1.19
CA ARG A 32 23.90 8.96 -2.23
C ARG A 32 22.53 9.25 -1.62
N ALA A 33 22.19 8.58 -0.51
CA ALA A 33 20.93 8.80 0.20
C ALA A 33 20.83 10.24 0.71
N ARG A 34 21.92 10.82 1.23
CA ARG A 34 21.98 12.23 1.66
C ARG A 34 21.76 13.20 0.50
N ILE A 35 22.39 12.97 -0.65
CA ILE A 35 22.21 13.81 -1.84
C ILE A 35 20.74 13.75 -2.30
N LYS A 36 20.17 12.54 -2.41
CA LYS A 36 18.77 12.34 -2.80
C LYS A 36 17.78 12.97 -1.82
N ALA A 37 18.05 12.86 -0.53
CA ALA A 37 17.23 13.48 0.50
C ALA A 37 17.25 15.01 0.38
N ALA A 38 18.41 15.61 0.11
CA ALA A 38 18.53 17.05 -0.12
C ALA A 38 17.82 17.51 -1.40
N GLU A 39 17.91 16.75 -2.50
CA GLU A 39 17.17 17.04 -3.74
C GLU A 39 15.65 17.07 -3.54
N LEU A 40 15.15 16.24 -2.61
CA LEU A 40 13.73 16.09 -2.31
C LEU A 40 13.26 16.92 -1.09
N ASP A 41 14.11 17.82 -0.57
CA ASP A 41 13.86 18.62 0.64
C ASP A 41 13.36 17.78 1.84
N THR A 42 13.92 16.58 2.00
CA THR A 42 13.53 15.59 3.01
C THR A 42 14.74 15.12 3.81
N SER A 43 14.48 14.42 4.92
CA SER A 43 15.53 13.76 5.69
C SER A 43 15.73 12.31 5.23
N VAL A 44 16.93 11.77 5.43
CA VAL A 44 17.22 10.35 5.11
C VAL A 44 16.28 9.42 5.87
N SER A 45 16.00 9.69 7.14
CA SER A 45 15.07 8.90 7.95
C SER A 45 13.64 8.93 7.42
N LYS A 46 13.18 10.09 6.91
CA LYS A 46 11.87 10.22 6.28
C LYS A 46 11.82 9.46 4.95
N LEU A 47 12.86 9.58 4.11
CA LEU A 47 12.98 8.83 2.86
C LEU A 47 12.95 7.31 3.09
N VAL A 48 13.71 6.81 4.07
CA VAL A 48 13.70 5.39 4.44
C VAL A 48 12.33 4.97 4.98
N GLY A 49 11.70 5.78 5.82
CA GLY A 49 10.37 5.49 6.34
C GLY A 49 9.29 5.44 5.25
N ASP A 50 9.38 6.33 4.26
CA ASP A 50 8.47 6.35 3.12
C ASP A 50 8.69 5.14 2.21
N TYR A 51 9.95 4.77 1.94
CA TYR A 51 10.29 3.55 1.19
C TYR A 51 9.81 2.26 1.88
N LEU A 52 9.99 2.15 3.20
CA LEU A 52 9.48 1.00 3.96
C LEU A 52 7.95 0.95 3.97
N ARG A 53 7.27 2.10 3.96
CA ARG A 53 5.81 2.17 3.86
C ARG A 53 5.33 1.76 2.48
N GLU A 54 6.01 2.18 1.42
CA GLU A 54 5.72 1.74 0.06
C GLU A 54 5.95 0.23 -0.08
N LEU A 55 7.05 -0.29 0.46
CA LEU A 55 7.35 -1.72 0.44
C LEU A 55 6.29 -2.55 1.18
N ALA A 56 5.84 -2.10 2.37
CA ALA A 56 4.76 -2.75 3.11
C ALA A 56 3.39 -2.54 2.45
N GLY A 57 3.19 -1.40 1.77
CA GLY A 57 1.99 -1.06 1.02
C GLY A 57 1.86 -1.85 -0.28
N ALA A 58 2.96 -2.25 -0.91
CA ALA A 58 2.95 -3.08 -2.11
C ALA A 58 2.31 -4.45 -1.88
N GLU A 59 2.42 -5.02 -0.67
CA GLU A 59 1.61 -6.19 -0.27
C GLU A 59 0.11 -5.86 -0.25
N THR A 60 -0.29 -4.71 0.31
CA THR A 60 -1.71 -4.29 0.34
C THR A 60 -2.27 -3.88 -1.03
N GLU A 61 -1.44 -3.34 -1.93
CA GLU A 61 -1.86 -3.02 -3.30
C GLU A 61 -2.00 -4.28 -4.15
N PHE A 62 -1.10 -5.24 -3.99
CA PHE A 62 -1.25 -6.57 -4.58
C PHE A 62 -2.52 -7.28 -4.07
N GLU A 63 -2.77 -7.27 -2.76
CA GLU A 63 -4.00 -7.82 -2.18
C GLU A 63 -5.26 -7.08 -2.64
N ARG A 64 -5.19 -5.74 -2.78
CA ARG A 64 -6.27 -4.91 -3.31
C ARG A 64 -6.56 -5.27 -4.77
N LEU A 65 -5.54 -5.42 -5.60
CA LEU A 65 -5.66 -5.83 -7.00
C LEU A 65 -6.21 -7.25 -7.11
N ALA A 66 -5.73 -8.19 -6.29
CA ALA A 66 -6.25 -9.55 -6.23
C ALA A 66 -7.71 -9.61 -5.75
N ARG A 67 -8.13 -8.68 -4.89
CA ARG A 67 -9.55 -8.53 -4.52
C ARG A 67 -10.39 -7.97 -5.67
N LEU A 68 -9.93 -6.92 -6.34
CA LEU A 68 -10.58 -6.35 -7.52
C LEU A 68 -10.72 -7.38 -8.65
N GLU A 69 -9.69 -8.18 -8.89
CA GLU A 69 -9.71 -9.28 -9.84
C GLU A 69 -10.78 -10.31 -9.48
N ARG A 70 -10.85 -10.74 -8.22
CA ARG A 70 -11.88 -11.67 -7.74
C ARG A 70 -13.29 -11.10 -7.86
N GLU A 71 -13.49 -9.82 -7.55
CA GLU A 71 -14.78 -9.14 -7.70
C GLU A 71 -15.21 -9.09 -9.18
N LEU A 72 -14.28 -8.73 -10.09
CA LEU A 72 -14.53 -8.72 -11.53
C LEU A 72 -14.80 -10.13 -12.09
N ALA A 73 -14.04 -11.13 -11.66
CA ALA A 73 -14.26 -12.52 -12.03
C ALA A 73 -15.63 -13.02 -11.55
N ALA A 74 -16.08 -12.61 -10.36
CA ALA A 74 -17.39 -12.96 -9.82
C ALA A 74 -18.56 -12.31 -10.59
N THR A 75 -18.36 -11.14 -11.23
CA THR A 75 -19.35 -10.55 -12.14
C THR A 75 -19.49 -11.29 -13.48
N ILE A 76 -18.55 -12.19 -13.82
CA ILE A 76 -18.64 -12.98 -15.04
C ILE A 76 -19.52 -14.20 -14.75
N VAL A 77 -20.82 -14.06 -15.01
CA VAL A 77 -21.84 -15.08 -14.71
C VAL A 77 -21.83 -16.27 -15.69
N GLY A 78 -21.05 -16.16 -16.78
CA GLY A 78 -20.90 -17.22 -17.78
C GLY A 78 -19.89 -16.81 -18.84
N PHE A 79 -18.77 -17.52 -18.89
CA PHE A 79 -17.79 -17.39 -19.96
C PHE A 79 -17.59 -18.76 -20.58
N SER A 80 -18.06 -18.93 -21.81
CA SER A 80 -17.83 -20.13 -22.60
C SER A 80 -16.89 -19.79 -23.75
N ALA A 81 -15.78 -20.51 -23.82
CA ALA A 81 -14.86 -20.42 -24.95
C ALA A 81 -15.54 -20.79 -26.29
N SER A 82 -16.61 -21.58 -26.24
CA SER A 82 -17.40 -22.01 -27.39
C SER A 82 -18.32 -20.92 -27.93
N ASP A 83 -18.59 -19.86 -27.16
CA ASP A 83 -19.38 -18.69 -27.60
C ASP A 83 -18.52 -17.67 -28.37
N ARG A 84 -17.24 -17.98 -28.61
CA ARG A 84 -16.36 -17.13 -29.42
C ARG A 84 -16.76 -17.23 -30.88
N LEU A 85 -16.83 -16.07 -31.54
CA LEU A 85 -17.01 -16.00 -32.99
C LEU A 85 -15.92 -16.83 -33.67
N SER A 86 -16.34 -17.66 -34.61
CA SER A 86 -15.44 -18.33 -35.54
C SER A 86 -14.70 -17.29 -36.39
N ARG A 87 -13.57 -17.70 -36.95
CA ARG A 87 -12.73 -16.83 -37.79
C ARG A 87 -13.55 -16.33 -38.97
N GLU A 88 -14.41 -17.17 -39.52
CA GLU A 88 -15.28 -16.89 -40.66
C GLU A 88 -16.33 -15.82 -40.31
N GLU A 89 -17.01 -15.93 -39.16
CA GLU A 89 -18.02 -14.96 -38.68
C GLU A 89 -17.43 -13.58 -38.36
N LEU A 90 -16.15 -13.50 -37.98
CA LEU A 90 -15.45 -12.22 -37.74
C LEU A 90 -15.24 -11.40 -39.02
N TYR A 91 -15.10 -12.05 -40.18
CA TYR A 91 -14.85 -11.37 -41.46
C TYR A 91 -16.14 -10.98 -42.19
N GLU A 92 -17.29 -11.53 -41.80
CA GLU A 92 -18.59 -11.23 -42.43
C GLU A 92 -19.08 -9.79 -42.20
N ARG A 93 -18.69 -9.16 -41.08
CA ARG A 93 -19.15 -7.82 -40.69
C ARG A 93 -18.42 -6.66 -41.41
N ARG A 94 -17.55 -6.96 -42.37
CA ARG A 94 -16.74 -5.99 -43.14
C ARG A 94 -16.98 -6.12 -44.64
N ARG A 95 -18.25 -6.19 -45.04
CA ARG A 95 -18.67 -6.06 -46.43
C ARG A 95 -19.88 -5.13 -46.54
#